data_AF-A0A3N5KCS1-F1
#
_entry.id   AF-A0A3N5KCS1-F1
#
_cell.length_a   1.000
_cell.length_b   1.000
_cell.length_c   1.000
_cell.angle_alpha   90.00
_cell.angle_beta   90.00
_cell.angle_gamma   90.00
#
_symmetry.space_group_name_H-M   'P 1'
#
loop_
_entity.id
_entity.type
_entity.pdbx_description
1 polymer ?
#
loop_
_entity_poly.entity_id
_entity_poly.type
_entity_poly.pdbx_seq_one_letter_code
_entity_poly.pdbx_strand_id
1 'polypeptide(L)'
;MARAGASCGREGLPRTSNDNHEATMTSGFRERLRERVLIFDGAMGTSIQDRNLSMDDFHGKEGCNELLVLSRPQVIREIHASFLDVGCDAVETNTFGASRLVLGEYGLADKAYEINREAARLAREAAADFSSLARPRYVVGAIGPGTRLPSLGQIGFDELASMYLEQARGLVDGGADVLLIETCQDLLQAKAAIAGCQDAMAASGRALPLMVQVTVESTGTMLLGTELGAALTALEAYDLDAIGLNCATGPQEMMEHVHFLSRHSRKPISCLPNAGLPRMEGGRARYLLTPDELAEFHRHFVEEHGANIVGGCCGTTPAHLKRVAEAIGERAPLRRTPEYVPSASSLYTSVPFRQDRSILIVGERTNANGSKQFRERLLAGDTDGMLAVARDQVKEGAHVLDVCVDYVGR
;
A
#
# COMPACT_ATOMS: atom_id res chain seq x y z
N MET A 1 -2.20 56.62 38.67
CA MET A 1 -3.67 56.53 38.72
C MET A 1 -4.18 56.24 37.32
N ALA A 2 -4.02 55.01 36.83
CA ALA A 2 -4.95 53.88 36.97
C ALA A 2 -6.19 54.01 36.06
N ARG A 3 -6.11 53.44 34.85
CA ARG A 3 -7.26 52.91 34.12
C ARG A 3 -7.01 51.41 33.94
N ALA A 4 -7.80 50.62 34.67
CA ALA A 4 -7.76 49.18 34.70
C ALA A 4 -8.50 48.59 33.49
N GLY A 5 -7.94 47.52 32.92
CA GLY A 5 -8.60 46.65 31.96
C GLY A 5 -9.62 45.74 32.63
N ALA A 6 -10.68 45.40 31.90
CA ALA A 6 -11.62 44.35 32.27
C ALA A 6 -11.37 43.15 31.36
N SER A 7 -10.70 42.14 31.92
CA SER A 7 -10.66 40.77 31.41
C SER A 7 -11.93 40.06 31.87
N CYS A 8 -12.68 39.47 30.92
CA CYS A 8 -13.76 38.55 31.24
C CYS A 8 -13.22 37.13 31.10
N GLY A 9 -12.84 36.54 32.23
CA GLY A 9 -12.52 35.12 32.33
C GLY A 9 -13.80 34.28 32.25
N ARG A 10 -13.76 33.18 31.50
CA ARG A 10 -14.73 32.10 31.65
C ARG A 10 -14.09 31.00 32.47
N GLU A 11 -14.63 30.84 33.67
CA GLU A 11 -14.32 29.81 34.65
C GLU A 11 -14.65 28.42 34.10
N GLY A 12 -13.76 27.48 34.41
CA GLY A 12 -13.90 26.07 34.06
C GLY A 12 -14.95 25.39 34.93
N LEU A 13 -15.77 24.56 34.28
CA LEU A 13 -16.59 23.55 34.95
C LEU A 13 -15.82 22.23 35.01
N PRO A 14 -15.80 21.53 36.16
CA PRO A 14 -15.03 20.30 36.34
C PRO A 14 -15.68 19.15 35.57
N ARG A 15 -14.94 18.51 34.66
CA ARG A 15 -15.34 17.22 34.09
C ARG A 15 -15.10 16.14 35.14
N THR A 16 -16.19 15.57 35.63
CA THR A 16 -16.22 14.46 36.56
C THR A 16 -15.50 13.25 35.98
N SER A 17 -14.43 12.86 36.65
CA SER A 17 -13.80 11.55 36.58
C SER A 17 -14.72 10.49 37.17
N ASN A 18 -15.17 9.55 36.36
CA ASN A 18 -15.38 8.14 36.71
C ASN A 18 -15.99 7.44 35.52
N ASP A 19 -15.14 6.73 34.77
CA ASP A 19 -15.48 5.46 34.12
C ASP A 19 -14.16 4.72 33.90
N ASN A 20 -13.59 4.29 35.03
CA ASN A 20 -12.57 3.27 35.09
C ASN A 20 -13.13 2.19 36.00
N HIS A 21 -13.57 1.07 35.44
CA HIS A 21 -13.13 -0.27 35.85
C HIS A 21 -13.75 -1.34 34.94
N GLU A 22 -12.87 -2.24 34.47
CA GLU A 22 -13.08 -3.47 33.68
C GLU A 22 -12.98 -3.37 32.15
N ALA A 23 -11.85 -2.86 31.66
CA ALA A 23 -11.21 -3.39 30.46
C ALA A 23 -9.76 -3.72 30.81
N THR A 24 -9.43 -5.00 30.95
CA THR A 24 -8.07 -5.49 31.10
C THR A 24 -7.26 -5.00 29.90
N MET A 25 -6.35 -4.05 30.13
CA MET A 25 -5.66 -3.26 29.09
C MET A 25 -4.80 -4.12 28.18
N THR A 26 -5.39 -4.56 27.07
CA THR A 26 -4.67 -4.90 25.85
C THR A 26 -4.13 -3.59 25.27
N SER A 27 -2.81 -3.42 25.17
CA SER A 27 -2.19 -2.29 24.48
C SER A 27 -2.78 -2.14 23.07
N GLY A 28 -3.18 -0.94 22.65
CA GLY A 28 -3.75 -0.72 21.33
C GLY A 28 -2.72 -0.90 20.21
N PHE A 29 -3.16 -1.29 19.00
CA PHE A 29 -2.29 -1.49 17.84
C PHE A 29 -1.33 -0.31 17.57
N ARG A 30 -1.86 0.93 17.62
CA ARG A 30 -1.06 2.16 17.43
C ARG A 30 0.06 2.33 18.44
N GLU A 31 -0.14 1.86 19.67
CA GLU A 31 0.88 1.90 20.71
C GLU A 31 1.98 0.89 20.42
N ARG A 32 1.61 -0.36 20.13
CA ARG A 32 2.59 -1.39 19.79
C ARG A 32 3.40 -1.09 18.55
N LEU A 33 2.77 -0.48 17.53
CA LEU A 33 3.45 -0.05 16.30
C LEU A 33 4.58 0.97 16.57
N ARG A 34 4.51 1.73 17.67
CA ARG A 34 5.57 2.67 18.09
C ARG A 34 6.67 2.00 18.93
N GLU A 35 6.32 0.95 19.66
CA GLU A 35 7.22 0.29 20.60
C GLU A 35 8.07 -0.79 19.94
N ARG A 36 7.51 -1.52 18.97
CA ARG A 36 8.17 -2.63 18.30
C ARG A 36 7.73 -2.81 16.86
N VAL A 37 8.57 -3.50 16.08
CA VAL A 37 8.21 -3.96 14.75
C VAL A 37 7.14 -5.04 14.86
N LEU A 38 6.05 -4.90 14.12
CA LEU A 38 4.98 -5.89 14.08
C LEU A 38 5.18 -6.85 12.91
N ILE A 39 4.86 -8.12 13.14
CA ILE A 39 5.00 -9.18 12.15
C ILE A 39 3.61 -9.63 11.73
N PHE A 40 3.25 -9.36 10.48
CA PHE A 40 2.00 -9.85 9.87
C PHE A 40 2.22 -11.27 9.34
N ASP A 41 1.13 -11.94 8.98
CA ASP A 41 1.17 -13.30 8.47
C ASP A 41 1.66 -13.35 7.01
N GLY A 42 1.48 -14.52 6.39
CA GLY A 42 1.86 -14.80 5.02
C GLY A 42 0.65 -15.02 4.11
N ALA A 43 0.86 -15.69 2.98
CA ALA A 43 -0.19 -15.86 1.98
C ALA A 43 -1.32 -16.81 2.42
N MET A 44 -2.53 -16.25 2.63
CA MET A 44 -3.78 -17.01 2.73
C MET A 44 -4.05 -17.85 1.48
N GLY A 45 -3.99 -17.25 0.29
CA GLY A 45 -4.30 -17.93 -0.97
C GLY A 45 -3.37 -19.12 -1.25
N THR A 46 -2.05 -18.95 -1.07
CA THR A 46 -1.08 -20.06 -1.22
C THR A 46 -1.33 -21.14 -0.16
N SER A 47 -1.61 -20.75 1.09
CA SER A 47 -1.92 -21.70 2.16
C SER A 47 -3.19 -22.52 1.89
N ILE A 48 -4.21 -21.93 1.25
CA ILE A 48 -5.43 -22.64 0.82
C ILE A 48 -5.10 -23.66 -0.27
N GLN A 49 -4.25 -23.30 -1.25
CA GLN A 49 -3.86 -24.20 -2.35
C GLN A 49 -3.19 -25.48 -1.85
N ASP A 50 -2.47 -25.42 -0.72
CA ASP A 50 -1.80 -26.57 -0.11
C ASP A 50 -2.75 -27.51 0.66
N ARG A 51 -4.02 -27.14 0.84
CA ARG A 51 -5.02 -27.92 1.62
C ARG A 51 -5.77 -28.96 0.80
N ASN A 52 -5.42 -29.17 -0.48
CA ASN A 52 -6.05 -30.15 -1.38
C ASN A 52 -7.59 -30.08 -1.39
N LEU A 53 -8.15 -28.87 -1.37
CA LEU A 53 -9.59 -28.67 -1.41
C LEU A 53 -10.16 -29.06 -2.77
N SER A 54 -11.37 -29.61 -2.74
CA SER A 54 -12.17 -30.02 -3.88
C SER A 54 -13.16 -28.93 -4.29
N MET A 55 -13.72 -29.05 -5.50
CA MET A 55 -14.78 -28.14 -5.99
C MET A 55 -16.00 -28.02 -5.07
N ASP A 56 -16.34 -29.11 -4.38
CA ASP A 56 -17.48 -29.14 -3.47
C ASP A 56 -17.23 -28.23 -2.26
N ASP A 57 -15.97 -28.07 -1.84
CA ASP A 57 -15.58 -27.18 -0.75
C ASP A 57 -15.84 -25.70 -1.10
N PHE A 58 -15.82 -25.37 -2.38
CA PHE A 58 -16.17 -24.05 -2.91
C PHE A 58 -17.64 -23.95 -3.34
N HIS A 59 -18.48 -24.95 -3.04
CA HIS A 59 -19.87 -25.03 -3.52
C HIS A 59 -19.99 -24.78 -5.05
N GLY A 60 -19.04 -25.32 -5.82
CA GLY A 60 -18.97 -25.16 -7.27
C GLY A 60 -18.43 -23.80 -7.77
N LYS A 61 -17.95 -22.92 -6.89
CA LYS A 61 -17.42 -21.58 -7.21
C LYS A 61 -15.89 -21.55 -7.09
N GLU A 62 -15.22 -22.34 -7.93
CA GLU A 62 -13.77 -22.49 -7.92
C GLU A 62 -13.04 -21.15 -7.91
N GLY A 63 -12.03 -21.03 -7.03
CA GLY A 63 -11.20 -19.82 -6.94
C GLY A 63 -11.78 -18.69 -6.08
N CYS A 64 -13.04 -18.78 -5.62
CA CYS A 64 -13.58 -17.85 -4.62
C CYS A 64 -13.14 -18.28 -3.21
N ASN A 65 -11.90 -17.91 -2.86
CA ASN A 65 -11.30 -18.27 -1.56
C ASN A 65 -12.11 -17.70 -0.38
N GLU A 66 -12.72 -16.54 -0.55
CA GLU A 66 -13.52 -15.87 0.47
C GLU A 66 -14.72 -16.71 0.92
N LEU A 67 -15.29 -17.52 0.01
CA LEU A 67 -16.41 -18.40 0.35
C LEU A 67 -16.03 -19.47 1.39
N LEU A 68 -14.75 -19.85 1.46
CA LEU A 68 -14.26 -20.84 2.43
C LEU A 68 -14.44 -20.39 3.88
N VAL A 69 -14.62 -19.08 4.12
CA VAL A 69 -15.04 -18.55 5.43
C VAL A 69 -16.35 -19.17 5.89
N LEU A 70 -17.29 -19.42 4.97
CA LEU A 70 -18.59 -20.00 5.27
C LEU A 70 -18.63 -21.51 5.06
N SER A 71 -18.01 -22.01 3.98
CA SER A 71 -18.09 -23.43 3.63
C SER A 71 -17.07 -24.30 4.36
N ARG A 72 -15.88 -23.77 4.67
CA ARG A 72 -14.77 -24.47 5.35
C ARG A 72 -14.10 -23.60 6.43
N PRO A 73 -14.85 -23.05 7.41
CA PRO A 73 -14.32 -22.09 8.40
C PRO A 73 -13.12 -22.63 9.19
N GLN A 74 -13.08 -23.93 9.44
CA GLN A 74 -12.02 -24.62 10.19
C GLN A 74 -10.70 -24.58 9.43
N VAL A 75 -10.72 -24.73 8.09
CA VAL A 75 -9.50 -24.65 7.27
C VAL A 75 -8.90 -23.24 7.36
N ILE A 76 -9.74 -22.20 7.28
CA ILE A 76 -9.30 -20.81 7.39
C ILE A 76 -8.76 -20.52 8.80
N ARG A 77 -9.44 -20.97 9.86
CA ARG A 77 -8.97 -20.82 11.24
C ARG A 77 -7.62 -21.53 11.46
N GLU A 78 -7.45 -22.73 10.93
CA GLU A 78 -6.18 -23.48 11.01
C GLU A 78 -5.04 -22.75 10.30
N ILE A 79 -5.31 -22.09 9.16
CA ILE A 79 -4.31 -21.28 8.47
C ILE A 79 -3.90 -20.09 9.32
N HIS A 80 -4.85 -19.32 9.88
CA HIS A 80 -4.52 -18.23 10.81
C HIS A 80 -3.72 -18.74 12.01
N ALA A 81 -4.16 -19.82 12.65
CA ALA A 81 -3.46 -20.43 13.77
C ALA A 81 -2.01 -20.82 13.42
N SER A 82 -1.77 -21.33 12.20
CA SER A 82 -0.42 -21.72 11.77
C SER A 82 0.57 -20.56 11.68
N PHE A 83 0.11 -19.35 11.36
CA PHE A 83 0.95 -18.15 11.35
C PHE A 83 1.11 -17.57 12.76
N LEU A 84 0.05 -17.58 13.57
CA LEU A 84 0.11 -17.13 14.96
C LEU A 84 1.06 -17.98 15.82
N ASP A 85 1.08 -19.30 15.59
CA ASP A 85 1.93 -20.27 16.29
C ASP A 85 3.43 -20.03 16.06
N VAL A 86 3.79 -19.53 14.86
CA VAL A 86 5.18 -19.21 14.52
C VAL A 86 5.61 -17.80 14.91
N GLY A 87 4.75 -17.06 15.62
CA GLY A 87 5.10 -15.76 16.19
C GLY A 87 4.70 -14.55 15.34
N CYS A 88 3.80 -14.68 14.36
CA CYS A 88 3.13 -13.52 13.80
C CYS A 88 2.29 -12.82 14.87
N ASP A 89 2.28 -11.50 14.84
CA ASP A 89 1.55 -10.62 15.76
C ASP A 89 0.16 -10.27 15.24
N ALA A 90 -0.05 -10.37 13.93
CA ALA A 90 -1.32 -10.12 13.29
C ALA A 90 -1.60 -11.14 12.19
N VAL A 91 -2.87 -11.36 11.90
CA VAL A 91 -3.34 -12.14 10.76
C VAL A 91 -4.30 -11.33 9.91
N GLU A 92 -4.14 -11.41 8.59
CA GLU A 92 -5.03 -10.81 7.62
C GLU A 92 -6.26 -11.68 7.40
N THR A 93 -7.45 -11.09 7.44
CA THR A 93 -8.72 -11.81 7.20
C THR A 93 -8.76 -12.38 5.78
N ASN A 94 -9.40 -13.52 5.59
CA ASN A 94 -9.63 -14.09 4.25
C ASN A 94 -10.71 -13.31 3.48
N THR A 95 -10.42 -12.06 3.14
CA THR A 95 -11.38 -11.08 2.61
C THR A 95 -10.82 -10.22 1.48
N PHE A 96 -9.67 -10.59 0.90
CA PHE A 96 -9.02 -9.85 -0.19
C PHE A 96 -10.02 -9.45 -1.30
N GLY A 97 -10.79 -10.43 -1.81
CA GLY A 97 -11.83 -10.25 -2.82
C GLY A 97 -13.25 -10.22 -2.26
N ALA A 98 -13.48 -9.99 -0.96
CA ALA A 98 -14.80 -10.08 -0.34
C ALA A 98 -15.67 -8.82 -0.59
N SER A 99 -15.65 -8.31 -1.82
CA SER A 99 -16.41 -7.12 -2.20
C SER A 99 -17.59 -7.50 -3.10
N ARG A 100 -18.64 -6.67 -3.11
CA ARG A 100 -19.87 -6.91 -3.88
C ARG A 100 -19.59 -7.19 -5.37
N LEU A 101 -18.61 -6.50 -5.97
CA LEU A 101 -18.27 -6.68 -7.38
C LEU A 101 -17.57 -8.01 -7.64
N VAL A 102 -16.55 -8.34 -6.84
CA VAL A 102 -15.75 -9.55 -7.02
C VAL A 102 -16.59 -10.79 -6.70
N LEU A 103 -17.30 -10.78 -5.57
CA LEU A 103 -18.23 -11.85 -5.21
C LEU A 103 -19.39 -11.97 -6.22
N GLY A 104 -19.76 -10.87 -6.88
CA GLY A 104 -20.75 -10.86 -7.96
C GLY A 104 -20.36 -11.72 -9.16
N GLU A 105 -19.07 -11.85 -9.47
CA GLU A 105 -18.56 -12.73 -10.53
C GLU A 105 -18.85 -14.22 -10.23
N TYR A 106 -19.07 -14.54 -8.95
CA TYR A 106 -19.45 -15.86 -8.46
C TYR A 106 -20.95 -15.96 -8.08
N GLY A 107 -21.76 -14.92 -8.31
CA GLY A 107 -23.16 -14.89 -7.91
C GLY A 107 -23.37 -14.81 -6.39
N LEU A 108 -22.46 -14.15 -5.67
CA LEU A 108 -22.46 -13.97 -4.21
C LEU A 108 -22.43 -12.50 -3.79
N ALA A 109 -22.82 -11.57 -4.67
CA ALA A 109 -22.75 -10.13 -4.40
C ALA A 109 -23.45 -9.70 -3.10
N ASP A 110 -24.59 -10.32 -2.79
CA ASP A 110 -25.41 -10.10 -1.60
C ASP A 110 -24.78 -10.63 -0.30
N LYS A 111 -23.70 -11.39 -0.40
CA LYS A 111 -22.98 -11.97 0.75
C LYS A 111 -21.75 -11.19 1.17
N ALA A 112 -21.43 -10.07 0.53
CA ALA A 112 -20.24 -9.27 0.84
C ALA A 112 -20.16 -8.93 2.33
N TYR A 113 -21.20 -8.33 2.91
CA TYR A 113 -21.22 -8.01 4.34
C TYR A 113 -21.07 -9.25 5.23
N GLU A 114 -21.83 -10.32 4.96
CA GLU A 114 -21.83 -11.56 5.75
C GLU A 114 -20.43 -12.21 5.78
N ILE A 115 -19.81 -12.37 4.61
CA ILE A 115 -18.49 -12.99 4.47
C ILE A 115 -17.43 -12.20 5.23
N ASN A 116 -17.42 -10.86 5.10
CA ASN A 116 -16.43 -10.03 5.81
C ASN A 116 -16.59 -10.11 7.33
N ARG A 117 -17.84 -10.07 7.81
CA ARG A 117 -18.14 -10.17 9.24
C ARG A 117 -17.71 -11.51 9.81
N GLU A 118 -18.04 -12.60 9.14
CA GLU A 118 -17.64 -13.94 9.59
C GLU A 118 -16.13 -14.17 9.47
N ALA A 119 -15.47 -13.62 8.45
CA ALA A 119 -14.02 -13.73 8.29
C ALA A 119 -13.27 -13.03 9.44
N ALA A 120 -13.67 -11.80 9.78
CA ALA A 120 -13.10 -11.08 10.91
C ALA A 120 -13.37 -11.78 12.25
N ARG A 121 -14.57 -12.35 12.43
CA ARG A 121 -14.91 -13.13 13.62
C ARG A 121 -14.04 -14.40 13.74
N LEU A 122 -13.84 -15.14 12.65
CA LEU A 122 -12.99 -16.34 12.64
C LEU A 122 -11.52 -16.01 12.92
N ALA A 123 -11.00 -14.96 12.30
CA ALA A 123 -9.64 -14.49 12.57
C ALA A 123 -9.49 -14.05 14.03
N ARG A 124 -10.52 -13.42 14.63
CA ARG A 124 -10.55 -13.07 16.05
C ARG A 124 -10.51 -14.30 16.94
N GLU A 125 -11.29 -15.34 16.63
CA GLU A 125 -11.26 -16.59 17.38
C GLU A 125 -9.88 -17.23 17.35
N ALA A 126 -9.26 -17.30 16.16
CA ALA A 126 -7.89 -17.77 16.03
C ALA A 126 -6.93 -16.92 16.86
N ALA A 127 -6.97 -15.60 16.71
CA ALA A 127 -6.10 -14.68 17.44
C ALA A 127 -6.25 -14.79 18.97
N ALA A 128 -7.48 -15.02 19.47
CA ALA A 128 -7.75 -15.14 20.89
C ALA A 128 -6.98 -16.30 21.55
N ASP A 129 -6.82 -17.43 20.85
CA ASP A 129 -6.10 -18.61 21.35
C ASP A 129 -4.59 -18.34 21.57
N PHE A 130 -4.03 -17.33 20.88
CA PHE A 130 -2.61 -16.97 20.93
C PHE A 130 -2.34 -15.60 21.56
N SER A 131 -3.40 -14.89 21.97
CA SER A 131 -3.30 -13.53 22.51
C SER A 131 -3.03 -13.55 24.01
N SER A 132 -2.21 -12.61 24.47
CA SER A 132 -1.97 -12.36 25.90
C SER A 132 -1.86 -10.86 26.16
N LEU A 133 -1.98 -10.43 27.43
CA LEU A 133 -1.79 -9.02 27.79
C LEU A 133 -0.41 -8.49 27.38
N ALA A 134 0.64 -9.31 27.54
CA ALA A 134 1.99 -8.95 27.17
C ALA A 134 2.20 -8.89 25.65
N ARG A 135 1.56 -9.81 24.92
CA ARG A 135 1.71 -9.94 23.47
C ARG A 135 0.34 -10.18 22.83
N PRO A 136 -0.44 -9.13 22.58
CA PRO A 136 -1.72 -9.28 21.93
C PRO A 136 -1.55 -9.77 20.50
N ARG A 137 -2.62 -10.36 19.95
CA ARG A 137 -2.73 -10.72 18.53
C ARG A 137 -3.82 -9.91 17.86
N TYR A 138 -3.48 -9.36 16.70
CA TYR A 138 -4.34 -8.43 15.98
C TYR A 138 -5.01 -9.09 14.77
N VAL A 139 -6.25 -8.70 14.52
CA VAL A 139 -6.99 -9.06 13.30
C VAL A 139 -6.94 -7.89 12.34
N VAL A 140 -6.36 -8.11 11.16
CA VAL A 140 -6.23 -7.11 10.10
C VAL A 140 -7.30 -7.39 9.06
N GLY A 141 -8.27 -6.48 8.94
CA GLY A 141 -9.30 -6.55 7.92
C GLY A 141 -8.72 -6.22 6.54
N ALA A 142 -8.43 -7.25 5.76
CA ALA A 142 -7.82 -7.16 4.43
C ALA A 142 -8.83 -6.76 3.36
N ILE A 143 -8.48 -5.76 2.54
CA ILE A 143 -9.31 -5.18 1.49
C ILE A 143 -8.47 -5.05 0.22
N GLY A 144 -8.73 -5.89 -0.77
CA GLY A 144 -8.03 -5.87 -2.06
C GLY A 144 -8.58 -4.82 -3.05
N PRO A 145 -7.91 -4.67 -4.21
CA PRO A 145 -8.23 -3.64 -5.21
C PRO A 145 -9.49 -3.92 -6.04
N GLY A 146 -10.04 -5.13 -5.97
CA GLY A 146 -11.15 -5.57 -6.82
C GLY A 146 -10.72 -5.85 -8.28
N THR A 147 -11.70 -5.94 -9.19
CA THR A 147 -11.49 -6.32 -10.62
C THR A 147 -11.79 -5.18 -11.60
N ARG A 148 -11.92 -3.94 -11.12
CA ARG A 148 -12.25 -2.75 -11.93
C ARG A 148 -11.32 -1.59 -11.60
N LEU A 149 -10.86 -0.91 -12.65
CA LEU A 149 -9.92 0.21 -12.58
C LEU A 149 -10.68 1.53 -12.83
N PRO A 150 -11.00 2.33 -11.80
CA PRO A 150 -11.75 3.57 -11.95
C PRO A 150 -11.00 4.64 -12.76
N SER A 151 -9.66 4.67 -12.73
CA SER A 151 -8.87 5.60 -13.55
C SER A 151 -8.96 5.29 -15.05
N LEU A 152 -9.39 4.08 -15.43
CA LEU A 152 -9.69 3.70 -16.81
C LEU A 152 -11.19 3.81 -17.15
N GLY A 153 -12.00 4.37 -16.24
CA GLY A 153 -13.45 4.55 -16.45
C GLY A 153 -14.28 3.26 -16.38
N GLN A 154 -13.71 2.17 -15.84
CA GLN A 154 -14.41 0.88 -15.74
C GLN A 154 -15.50 0.88 -14.65
N ILE A 155 -15.39 1.78 -13.68
CA ILE A 155 -16.35 2.00 -12.60
C ILE A 155 -16.24 3.44 -12.06
N GLY A 156 -17.34 4.00 -11.58
CA GLY A 156 -17.36 5.32 -10.94
C GLY A 156 -16.83 5.30 -9.51
N PHE A 157 -16.34 6.45 -9.04
CA PHE A 157 -15.79 6.59 -7.68
C PHE A 157 -16.83 6.27 -6.59
N ASP A 158 -18.03 6.84 -6.67
CA ASP A 158 -19.06 6.68 -5.63
C ASP A 158 -19.55 5.23 -5.53
N GLU A 159 -19.70 4.57 -6.67
CA GLU A 159 -20.07 3.15 -6.71
C GLU A 159 -18.99 2.28 -6.06
N LEU A 160 -17.72 2.54 -6.37
CA LEU A 160 -16.59 1.83 -5.80
C LEU A 160 -16.45 2.10 -4.29
N ALA A 161 -16.63 3.35 -3.84
CA ALA A 161 -16.62 3.72 -2.43
C ALA A 161 -17.75 3.04 -1.65
N SER A 162 -18.96 2.95 -2.23
CA SER A 162 -20.10 2.26 -1.61
C SER A 162 -19.86 0.76 -1.42
N MET A 163 -19.15 0.13 -2.37
CA MET A 163 -18.74 -1.27 -2.26
C MET A 163 -17.73 -1.46 -1.11
N TYR A 164 -16.73 -0.59 -1.01
CA TYR A 164 -15.76 -0.65 0.09
C TYR A 164 -16.37 -0.33 1.45
N LEU A 165 -17.37 0.55 1.50
CA LEU A 165 -18.16 0.79 2.70
C LEU A 165 -18.83 -0.50 3.20
N GLU A 166 -19.49 -1.25 2.33
CA GLU A 166 -20.13 -2.52 2.69
C GLU A 166 -19.13 -3.54 3.24
N GLN A 167 -18.00 -3.71 2.53
CA GLN A 167 -16.92 -4.60 2.93
C GLN A 167 -16.34 -4.21 4.30
N ALA A 168 -15.95 -2.94 4.45
CA ALA A 168 -15.37 -2.41 5.67
C ALA A 168 -16.34 -2.47 6.86
N ARG A 169 -17.64 -2.25 6.65
CA ARG A 169 -18.66 -2.43 7.71
C ARG A 169 -18.67 -3.86 8.23
N GLY A 170 -18.66 -4.85 7.33
CA GLY A 170 -18.57 -6.25 7.72
C GLY A 170 -17.32 -6.53 8.57
N LEU A 171 -16.16 -6.06 8.13
CA LEU A 171 -14.89 -6.22 8.86
C LEU A 171 -14.90 -5.56 10.25
N VAL A 172 -15.41 -4.33 10.34
CA VAL A 172 -15.52 -3.62 11.62
C VAL A 172 -16.48 -4.37 12.54
N ASP A 173 -17.68 -4.69 12.09
CA ASP A 173 -18.71 -5.37 12.91
C ASP A 173 -18.30 -6.80 13.29
N GLY A 174 -17.46 -7.45 12.48
CA GLY A 174 -16.86 -8.75 12.76
C GLY A 174 -15.69 -8.70 13.76
N GLY A 175 -15.22 -7.50 14.12
CA GLY A 175 -14.23 -7.32 15.18
C GLY A 175 -12.79 -7.19 14.72
N ALA A 176 -12.54 -6.70 13.49
CA ALA A 176 -11.20 -6.31 13.07
C ALA A 176 -10.58 -5.25 14.01
N ASP A 177 -9.27 -5.34 14.22
CA ASP A 177 -8.48 -4.35 14.97
C ASP A 177 -7.98 -3.21 14.09
N VAL A 178 -7.70 -3.52 12.82
CA VAL A 178 -7.08 -2.65 11.82
C VAL A 178 -7.76 -2.91 10.48
N LEU A 179 -7.89 -1.89 9.63
CA LEU A 179 -8.25 -2.07 8.22
C LEU A 179 -7.01 -1.87 7.35
N LEU A 180 -6.77 -2.80 6.44
CA LEU A 180 -5.65 -2.76 5.48
C LEU A 180 -6.21 -2.78 4.06
N ILE A 181 -6.04 -1.67 3.36
CA ILE A 181 -6.28 -1.60 1.92
C ILE A 181 -4.98 -2.00 1.23
N GLU A 182 -4.94 -3.18 0.66
CA GLU A 182 -3.70 -3.79 0.15
C GLU A 182 -3.71 -3.99 -1.37
N THR A 183 -2.52 -4.22 -1.92
CA THR A 183 -2.31 -4.48 -3.35
C THR A 183 -2.92 -3.42 -4.24
N CYS A 184 -2.92 -2.15 -3.81
CA CYS A 184 -3.47 -1.06 -4.60
C CYS A 184 -2.67 -0.90 -5.89
N GLN A 185 -3.38 -0.94 -7.02
CA GLN A 185 -2.84 -0.79 -8.38
C GLN A 185 -3.27 0.52 -9.06
N ASP A 186 -4.29 1.18 -8.50
CA ASP A 186 -4.88 2.43 -9.00
C ASP A 186 -5.10 3.38 -7.81
N LEU A 187 -4.56 4.60 -7.88
CA LEU A 187 -4.70 5.58 -6.80
C LEU A 187 -6.13 6.05 -6.58
N LEU A 188 -6.96 6.08 -7.62
CA LEU A 188 -8.36 6.47 -7.48
C LEU A 188 -9.16 5.37 -6.77
N GLN A 189 -8.82 4.10 -7.02
CA GLN A 189 -9.35 2.96 -6.26
C GLN A 189 -8.95 3.03 -4.79
N ALA A 190 -7.67 3.28 -4.50
CA ALA A 190 -7.20 3.42 -3.12
C ALA A 190 -7.94 4.53 -2.36
N LYS A 191 -8.17 5.69 -3.00
CA LYS A 191 -8.94 6.80 -2.41
C LYS A 191 -10.41 6.43 -2.15
N ALA A 192 -11.04 5.68 -3.06
CA ALA A 192 -12.41 5.20 -2.87
C ALA A 192 -12.49 4.21 -1.70
N ALA A 193 -11.51 3.32 -1.58
CA ALA A 193 -11.41 2.38 -0.46
C ALA A 193 -11.20 3.09 0.88
N ILE A 194 -10.34 4.12 0.93
CA ILE A 194 -10.16 4.96 2.14
C ILE A 194 -11.49 5.62 2.53
N ALA A 195 -12.20 6.21 1.57
CA ALA A 195 -13.50 6.84 1.83
C ALA A 195 -14.52 5.83 2.39
N GLY A 196 -14.65 4.66 1.75
CA GLY A 196 -15.54 3.61 2.23
C GLY A 196 -15.19 3.11 3.63
N CYS A 197 -13.90 2.96 3.96
CA CYS A 197 -13.45 2.59 5.30
C CYS A 197 -13.78 3.68 6.34
N GLN A 198 -13.57 4.95 6.00
CA GLN A 198 -13.89 6.08 6.88
C GLN A 198 -15.39 6.17 7.17
N ASP A 199 -16.22 5.99 6.14
CA ASP A 199 -17.68 5.96 6.28
C ASP A 199 -18.15 4.76 7.12
N ALA A 200 -17.50 3.59 6.98
CA ALA A 200 -17.79 2.41 7.79
C ALA A 200 -17.45 2.63 9.27
N MET A 201 -16.30 3.25 9.54
CA MET A 201 -15.87 3.62 10.89
C MET A 201 -16.80 4.67 11.51
N ALA A 202 -17.22 5.67 10.73
CA ALA A 202 -18.18 6.67 11.17
C ALA A 202 -19.55 6.07 11.50
N ALA A 203 -20.07 5.18 10.63
CA ALA A 203 -21.35 4.52 10.81
C ALA A 203 -21.38 3.57 12.02
N SER A 204 -20.26 2.91 12.32
CA SER A 204 -20.12 1.99 13.47
C SER A 204 -19.74 2.71 14.77
N GLY A 205 -19.31 3.97 14.71
CA GLY A 205 -18.78 4.70 15.86
C GLY A 205 -17.41 4.19 16.35
N ARG A 206 -16.69 3.42 15.53
CA ARG A 206 -15.38 2.83 15.88
C ARG A 206 -14.27 3.40 15.01
N ALA A 207 -13.26 4.00 15.63
CA ALA A 207 -12.09 4.53 14.93
C ALA A 207 -10.92 3.53 14.96
N LEU A 208 -10.87 2.65 13.97
CA LEU A 208 -9.78 1.70 13.80
C LEU A 208 -8.55 2.36 13.15
N PRO A 209 -7.34 1.78 13.30
CA PRO A 209 -6.21 2.10 12.47
C PRO A 209 -6.47 1.74 11.00
N LEU A 210 -6.01 2.60 10.10
CA LEU A 210 -6.16 2.42 8.65
C LEU A 210 -4.80 2.41 7.97
N MET A 211 -4.51 1.36 7.22
CA MET A 211 -3.26 1.17 6.49
C MET A 211 -3.53 1.06 5.00
N VAL A 212 -2.56 1.49 4.19
CA VAL A 212 -2.61 1.32 2.73
C VAL A 212 -1.30 0.74 2.22
N GLN A 213 -1.37 -0.29 1.38
CA GLN A 213 -0.23 -0.82 0.65
C GLN A 213 -0.49 -0.71 -0.85
N VAL A 214 0.50 -0.18 -1.56
CA VAL A 214 0.52 -0.18 -3.03
C VAL A 214 1.36 -1.34 -3.52
N THR A 215 1.04 -1.85 -4.71
CA THR A 215 1.88 -2.84 -5.38
C THR A 215 2.66 -2.17 -6.51
N VAL A 216 3.97 -2.42 -6.53
CA VAL A 216 4.87 -1.91 -7.58
C VAL A 216 5.36 -3.10 -8.40
N GLU A 217 5.17 -3.03 -9.72
CA GLU A 217 5.59 -4.07 -10.63
C GLU A 217 7.12 -4.04 -10.85
N SER A 218 7.66 -5.07 -11.51
CA SER A 218 9.08 -5.12 -11.88
C SER A 218 9.54 -4.00 -12.81
N THR A 219 8.60 -3.25 -13.39
CA THR A 219 8.86 -2.03 -14.17
C THR A 219 9.18 -0.81 -13.30
N GLY A 220 9.02 -0.91 -11.97
CA GLY A 220 9.28 0.18 -11.02
C GLY A 220 8.10 1.12 -10.78
N THR A 221 6.92 0.82 -11.34
CA THR A 221 5.68 1.60 -11.15
C THR A 221 4.51 0.70 -10.77
N MET A 222 3.42 1.27 -10.25
CA MET A 222 2.14 0.56 -10.11
C MET A 222 1.58 0.22 -11.50
N LEU A 223 0.57 -0.66 -11.58
CA LEU A 223 -0.03 -1.12 -12.84
C LEU A 223 -0.39 0.00 -13.82
N LEU A 224 -0.90 1.14 -13.32
CA LEU A 224 -1.28 2.28 -14.16
C LEU A 224 -0.14 3.25 -14.47
N GLY A 225 1.11 2.92 -14.14
CA GLY A 225 2.28 3.77 -14.35
C GLY A 225 2.52 4.80 -13.24
N THR A 226 1.86 4.65 -12.08
CA THR A 226 2.08 5.51 -10.92
C THR A 226 3.46 5.24 -10.31
N GLU A 227 4.29 6.27 -10.22
CA GLU A 227 5.55 6.19 -9.48
C GLU A 227 5.29 6.22 -7.96
N LEU A 228 6.19 5.64 -7.16
CA LEU A 228 6.01 5.56 -5.71
C LEU A 228 5.93 6.94 -5.03
N GLY A 229 6.63 7.95 -5.56
CA GLY A 229 6.53 9.33 -5.08
C GLY A 229 5.14 9.94 -5.28
N ALA A 230 4.48 9.66 -6.40
CA ALA A 230 3.10 10.06 -6.65
C ALA A 230 2.14 9.36 -5.70
N ALA A 231 2.31 8.05 -5.51
CA ALA A 231 1.51 7.27 -4.57
C ALA A 231 1.63 7.79 -3.13
N LEU A 232 2.86 8.00 -2.66
CA LEU A 232 3.12 8.56 -1.32
C LEU A 232 2.46 9.93 -1.18
N THR A 233 2.65 10.83 -2.14
CA THR A 233 2.07 12.19 -2.12
C THR A 233 0.54 12.13 -2.07
N ALA A 234 -0.09 11.24 -2.83
CA ALA A 234 -1.54 11.09 -2.88
C ALA A 234 -2.13 10.50 -1.59
N LEU A 235 -1.45 9.52 -1.00
CA LEU A 235 -1.96 8.73 0.13
C LEU A 235 -1.60 9.36 1.49
N GLU A 236 -0.44 9.99 1.61
CA GLU A 236 0.01 10.63 2.86
C GLU A 236 -0.86 11.83 3.27
N ALA A 237 -1.66 12.36 2.34
CA ALA A 237 -2.66 13.39 2.63
C ALA A 237 -3.80 12.89 3.56
N TYR A 238 -4.00 11.57 3.66
CA TYR A 238 -5.00 10.96 4.53
C TYR A 238 -4.42 10.62 5.90
N ASP A 239 -5.31 10.51 6.91
CA ASP A 239 -4.93 10.09 8.25
C ASP A 239 -4.72 8.58 8.35
N LEU A 240 -3.66 8.10 7.67
CA LEU A 240 -3.25 6.70 7.67
C LEU A 240 -2.28 6.42 8.83
N ASP A 241 -2.35 5.20 9.37
CA ASP A 241 -1.47 4.69 10.41
C ASP A 241 -0.20 4.02 9.86
N ALA A 242 -0.23 3.57 8.60
CA ALA A 242 0.94 3.13 7.86
C ALA A 242 0.72 3.19 6.35
N ILE A 243 1.81 3.35 5.59
CA ILE A 243 1.85 3.21 4.13
C ILE A 243 2.91 2.16 3.80
N GLY A 244 2.67 1.31 2.81
CA GLY A 244 3.63 0.27 2.49
C GLY A 244 3.52 -0.35 1.12
N LEU A 245 4.16 -1.49 1.00
CA LEU A 245 4.29 -2.26 -0.23
C LEU A 245 3.96 -3.73 0.05
N ASN A 246 3.21 -4.34 -0.85
CA ASN A 246 3.00 -5.78 -0.85
C ASN A 246 2.83 -6.32 -2.27
N CYS A 247 3.00 -7.63 -2.42
CA CYS A 247 2.79 -8.37 -3.68
C CYS A 247 3.65 -7.89 -4.87
N ALA A 248 3.32 -8.41 -6.06
CA ALA A 248 3.99 -8.31 -7.37
C ALA A 248 5.46 -8.75 -7.44
N THR A 249 6.28 -8.38 -6.47
CA THR A 249 7.72 -8.57 -6.48
C THR A 249 8.23 -9.18 -5.18
N GLY A 250 9.49 -9.65 -5.20
CA GLY A 250 10.16 -10.16 -4.03
C GLY A 250 10.81 -9.02 -3.21
N PRO A 251 11.43 -9.37 -2.07
CA PRO A 251 12.10 -8.37 -1.23
C PRO A 251 13.27 -7.67 -1.92
N GLN A 252 13.94 -8.36 -2.86
CA GLN A 252 15.06 -7.80 -3.60
C GLN A 252 14.63 -6.60 -4.45
N GLU A 253 13.56 -6.74 -5.23
CA GLU A 253 13.04 -5.66 -6.07
C GLU A 253 12.40 -4.54 -5.23
N MET A 254 11.82 -4.87 -4.06
CA MET A 254 11.24 -3.87 -3.16
C MET A 254 12.28 -3.00 -2.44
N MET A 255 13.57 -3.34 -2.48
CA MET A 255 14.62 -2.66 -1.73
C MET A 255 14.64 -1.13 -1.96
N GLU A 256 14.72 -0.72 -3.22
CA GLU A 256 14.78 0.71 -3.57
C GLU A 256 13.51 1.45 -3.17
N HIS A 257 12.36 0.78 -3.26
CA HIS A 257 11.06 1.34 -2.90
C HIS A 257 10.91 1.52 -1.38
N VAL A 258 11.34 0.55 -0.58
CA VAL A 258 11.37 0.67 0.89
C VAL A 258 12.38 1.73 1.31
N HIS A 259 13.55 1.80 0.67
CA HIS A 259 14.51 2.87 0.89
C HIS A 259 13.91 4.25 0.61
N PHE A 260 13.23 4.41 -0.53
CA PHE A 260 12.53 5.65 -0.87
C PHE A 260 11.51 6.04 0.20
N LEU A 261 10.65 5.11 0.63
CA LEU A 261 9.66 5.38 1.69
C LEU A 261 10.35 5.75 3.00
N SER A 262 11.47 5.10 3.35
CA SER A 262 12.21 5.38 4.58
C SER A 262 12.64 6.85 4.66
N ARG A 263 13.02 7.42 3.51
CA ARG A 263 13.51 8.78 3.35
C ARG A 263 12.42 9.83 3.23
N HIS A 264 11.23 9.49 2.74
CA HIS A 264 10.23 10.51 2.37
C HIS A 264 8.90 10.38 3.14
N SER A 265 8.54 9.19 3.61
CA SER A 265 7.26 8.97 4.29
C SER A 265 7.32 9.38 5.76
N ARG A 266 6.42 10.28 6.17
CA ARG A 266 6.13 10.64 7.56
C ARG A 266 5.28 9.59 8.28
N LYS A 267 4.68 8.67 7.54
CA LYS A 267 3.90 7.55 8.10
C LYS A 267 4.79 6.34 8.35
N PRO A 268 4.48 5.48 9.33
CA PRO A 268 5.08 4.15 9.48
C PRO A 268 5.09 3.35 8.17
N ILE A 269 6.11 2.51 7.98
CA ILE A 269 6.29 1.73 6.76
C ILE A 269 5.91 0.27 6.99
N SER A 270 5.10 -0.30 6.08
CA SER A 270 4.88 -1.74 5.99
C SER A 270 5.50 -2.34 4.73
N CYS A 271 6.03 -3.55 4.81
CA CYS A 271 6.56 -4.29 3.65
C CYS A 271 6.29 -5.78 3.77
N LEU A 272 5.44 -6.30 2.87
CA LEU A 272 5.00 -7.70 2.80
C LEU A 272 5.29 -8.26 1.39
N PRO A 273 6.55 -8.59 1.08
CA PRO A 273 6.95 -9.04 -0.24
C PRO A 273 6.47 -10.47 -0.52
N ASN A 274 6.45 -10.86 -1.80
CA ASN A 274 6.34 -12.28 -2.18
C ASN A 274 7.61 -13.04 -1.75
N ALA A 275 7.54 -14.37 -1.68
CA ALA A 275 8.70 -15.24 -1.52
C ALA A 275 9.54 -15.32 -2.83
N GLY A 276 9.96 -14.16 -3.32
CA GLY A 276 10.62 -13.97 -4.62
C GLY A 276 9.63 -13.85 -5.77
N LEU A 277 10.17 -13.72 -6.99
CA LEU A 277 9.35 -13.72 -8.20
C LEU A 277 8.82 -15.14 -8.51
N PRO A 278 7.56 -15.27 -8.95
CA PRO A 278 7.00 -16.56 -9.30
C PRO A 278 7.70 -17.15 -10.53
N ARG A 279 8.02 -18.44 -10.47
CA ARG A 279 8.44 -19.24 -11.63
C ARG A 279 7.36 -20.24 -12.00
N MET A 280 7.03 -20.31 -13.28
CA MET A 280 6.06 -21.28 -13.77
C MET A 280 6.74 -22.65 -13.90
N GLU A 281 6.40 -23.58 -13.01
CA GLU A 281 6.85 -24.97 -13.06
C GLU A 281 5.62 -25.88 -13.13
N GLY A 282 5.48 -26.64 -14.21
CA GLY A 282 4.36 -27.58 -14.39
C GLY A 282 2.97 -26.91 -14.39
N GLY A 283 2.88 -25.66 -14.86
CA GLY A 283 1.62 -24.90 -14.88
C GLY A 283 1.23 -24.28 -13.53
N ARG A 284 2.07 -24.37 -12.50
CA ARG A 284 1.87 -23.74 -11.20
C ARG A 284 2.94 -22.69 -10.94
N ALA A 285 2.55 -21.59 -10.31
CA ALA A 285 3.49 -20.58 -9.84
C ALA A 285 4.22 -21.11 -8.61
N ARG A 286 5.54 -21.22 -8.68
CA ARG A 286 6.42 -21.62 -7.58
C ARG A 286 7.29 -20.45 -7.15
N TYR A 287 7.38 -20.26 -5.84
CA TYR A 287 8.20 -19.24 -5.20
C TYR A 287 9.45 -19.91 -4.62
N LEU A 288 10.62 -19.34 -4.90
CA LEU A 288 11.91 -19.99 -4.63
C LEU A 288 12.70 -19.36 -3.50
N LEU A 289 12.33 -18.16 -3.05
CA LEU A 289 13.00 -17.53 -1.92
C LEU A 289 12.82 -18.42 -0.69
N THR A 290 13.90 -18.67 0.03
CA THR A 290 13.89 -19.52 1.21
C THR A 290 13.47 -18.73 2.47
N PRO A 291 13.05 -19.43 3.55
CA PRO A 291 12.80 -18.80 4.85
C PRO A 291 13.95 -17.93 5.37
N ASP A 292 15.19 -18.39 5.20
CA ASP A 292 16.39 -17.72 5.71
C ASP A 292 16.68 -16.44 4.92
N GLU A 293 16.54 -16.50 3.59
CA GLU A 293 16.70 -15.34 2.73
C GLU A 293 15.64 -14.27 3.02
N LEU A 294 14.37 -14.67 3.17
CA LEU A 294 13.30 -13.72 3.51
C LEU A 294 13.56 -13.03 4.85
N ALA A 295 14.00 -13.80 5.86
CA ALA A 295 14.35 -13.26 7.17
C ALA A 295 15.50 -12.24 7.10
N GLU A 296 16.53 -12.51 6.29
CA GLU A 296 17.65 -11.60 6.09
C GLU A 296 17.21 -10.27 5.44
N PHE A 297 16.35 -10.34 4.41
CA PHE A 297 15.79 -9.13 3.80
C PHE A 297 14.95 -8.31 4.78
N HIS A 298 14.09 -8.95 5.60
CA HIS A 298 13.33 -8.23 6.62
C HIS A 298 14.20 -7.62 7.70
N ARG A 299 15.27 -8.31 8.11
CA ARG A 299 16.26 -7.75 9.02
C ARG A 299 16.85 -6.47 8.44
N HIS A 300 17.23 -6.47 7.16
CA HIS A 300 17.70 -5.28 6.47
C HIS A 300 16.64 -4.16 6.40
N PHE A 301 15.40 -4.47 6.00
CA PHE A 301 14.31 -3.50 5.97
C PHE A 301 14.08 -2.81 7.33
N VAL A 302 14.21 -3.57 8.42
CA VAL A 302 14.02 -3.05 9.79
C VAL A 302 15.24 -2.25 10.24
N GLU A 303 16.44 -2.82 10.12
CA GLU A 303 17.68 -2.23 10.65
C GLU A 303 18.12 -0.98 9.87
N GLU A 304 18.00 -1.00 8.54
CA GLU A 304 18.55 0.04 7.66
C GLU A 304 17.49 1.00 7.11
N HIS A 305 16.24 0.56 7.00
CA HIS A 305 15.16 1.35 6.38
C HIS A 305 14.00 1.64 7.33
N GLY A 306 14.05 1.16 8.57
CA GLY A 306 13.06 1.48 9.60
C GLY A 306 11.63 1.06 9.24
N ALA A 307 11.48 -0.11 8.60
CA ALA A 307 10.17 -0.74 8.46
C ALA A 307 9.55 -0.99 9.84
N ASN A 308 8.29 -0.60 10.01
CA ASN A 308 7.53 -0.75 11.25
C ASN A 308 6.72 -2.05 11.25
N ILE A 309 6.34 -2.53 10.07
CA ILE A 309 5.57 -3.74 9.87
C ILE A 309 6.22 -4.57 8.78
N VAL A 310 6.46 -5.83 9.07
CA VAL A 310 6.99 -6.82 8.12
C VAL A 310 6.04 -8.01 8.06
N GLY A 311 6.09 -8.79 7.00
CA GLY A 311 5.27 -9.98 6.84
C GLY A 311 5.50 -10.58 5.46
N GLY A 312 4.53 -11.34 4.95
CA GLY A 312 4.68 -11.99 3.67
C GLY A 312 3.42 -11.90 2.80
N CYS A 313 3.62 -11.93 1.48
CA CYS A 313 2.54 -12.09 0.51
C CYS A 313 2.68 -13.45 -0.19
N CYS A 314 2.49 -13.53 -1.51
CA CYS A 314 2.40 -14.79 -2.24
C CYS A 314 3.65 -15.67 -2.07
N GLY A 315 3.44 -16.96 -1.82
CA GLY A 315 4.52 -17.93 -1.61
C GLY A 315 5.13 -17.96 -0.21
N THR A 316 4.79 -17.01 0.66
CA THR A 316 5.27 -17.02 2.05
C THR A 316 4.45 -18.01 2.90
N THR A 317 5.13 -18.73 3.78
CA THR A 317 4.56 -19.84 4.57
C THR A 317 4.91 -19.67 6.06
N PRO A 318 4.28 -20.42 6.99
CA PRO A 318 4.65 -20.37 8.39
C PRO A 318 6.15 -20.62 8.65
N ALA A 319 6.81 -21.45 7.82
CA ALA A 319 8.26 -21.64 7.92
C ALA A 319 9.06 -20.35 7.64
N HIS A 320 8.61 -19.54 6.68
CA HIS A 320 9.21 -18.24 6.39
C HIS A 320 9.00 -17.28 7.57
N LEU A 321 7.75 -17.12 8.00
CA LEU A 321 7.39 -16.16 9.04
C LEU A 321 8.00 -16.53 10.39
N LYS A 322 8.23 -17.83 10.67
CA LYS A 322 9.03 -18.27 11.82
C LYS A 322 10.43 -17.66 11.83
N ARG A 323 11.14 -17.74 10.69
CA ARG A 323 12.52 -17.22 10.58
C ARG A 323 12.54 -15.70 10.62
N VAL A 324 11.52 -15.04 10.06
CA VAL A 324 11.33 -13.59 10.21
C VAL A 324 11.12 -13.22 11.67
N ALA A 325 10.23 -13.92 12.38
CA ALA A 325 9.96 -13.68 13.81
C ALA A 325 11.19 -13.88 14.70
N GLU A 326 11.99 -14.92 14.44
CA GLU A 326 13.27 -15.14 15.13
C GLU A 326 14.30 -14.04 14.84
N ALA A 327 14.41 -13.60 13.58
CA ALA A 327 15.39 -12.59 13.18
C ALA A 327 15.06 -11.18 13.71
N ILE A 328 13.78 -10.81 13.72
CA ILE A 328 13.31 -9.50 14.19
C ILE A 328 13.17 -9.46 15.71
N GLY A 329 12.65 -10.51 16.34
CA GLY A 329 12.45 -10.56 17.79
C GLY A 329 11.56 -9.42 18.32
N GLU A 330 11.95 -8.81 19.43
CA GLU A 330 11.21 -7.72 20.11
C GLU A 330 11.79 -6.32 19.76
N ARG A 331 12.41 -6.16 18.58
CA ARG A 331 13.09 -4.90 18.21
C ARG A 331 12.12 -3.73 18.08
N ALA A 332 12.55 -2.57 18.57
CA ALA A 332 11.92 -1.28 18.29
C ALA A 332 12.17 -0.85 16.83
N PRO A 333 11.21 -0.17 16.17
CA PRO A 333 11.44 0.39 14.84
C PRO A 333 12.51 1.48 14.89
N LEU A 334 13.34 1.57 13.84
CA LEU A 334 14.30 2.65 13.71
C LEU A 334 13.59 4.01 13.65
N ARG A 335 14.08 4.99 14.43
CA ARG A 335 13.57 6.37 14.34
C ARG A 335 14.02 7.01 13.02
N ARG A 336 13.06 7.29 12.14
CA ARG A 336 13.30 7.96 10.85
C ARG A 336 13.13 9.49 10.95
N THR A 337 13.86 10.20 10.10
CA THR A 337 13.72 11.65 9.89
C THR A 337 13.43 11.92 8.41
N PRO A 338 12.18 11.73 7.97
CA PRO A 338 11.84 11.83 6.57
C PRO A 338 11.93 13.28 6.06
N GLU A 339 12.38 13.44 4.82
CA GLU A 339 12.38 14.69 4.07
C GLU A 339 11.02 14.87 3.40
N TYR A 340 10.14 15.58 4.08
CA TYR A 340 8.82 15.88 3.54
C TYR A 340 8.89 17.09 2.60
N VAL A 341 8.47 16.87 1.35
CA VAL A 341 8.35 17.91 0.32
C VAL A 341 6.87 18.15 0.02
N PRO A 342 6.30 19.31 0.37
CA PRO A 342 4.93 19.67 -0.01
C PRO A 342 4.75 19.61 -1.52
N SER A 343 3.85 18.74 -1.98
CA SER A 343 3.69 18.39 -3.40
C SER A 343 2.22 18.12 -3.74
N ALA A 344 1.88 18.17 -5.02
CA ALA A 344 0.66 17.61 -5.59
C ALA A 344 1.00 16.39 -6.45
N SER A 345 0.10 15.42 -6.55
CA SER A 345 0.29 14.23 -7.37
C SER A 345 -0.78 14.12 -8.45
N SER A 346 -0.37 13.69 -9.64
CA SER A 346 -1.26 13.14 -10.66
C SER A 346 -1.41 11.62 -10.45
N LEU A 347 -2.01 10.92 -11.42
CA LEU A 347 -1.97 9.45 -11.45
C LEU A 347 -0.54 8.91 -11.64
N TYR A 348 0.36 9.68 -12.27
CA TYR A 348 1.67 9.19 -12.68
C TYR A 348 2.81 9.70 -11.79
N THR A 349 2.81 11.00 -11.51
CA THR A 349 3.97 11.71 -10.94
C THR A 349 3.62 12.63 -9.78
N SER A 350 4.60 12.90 -8.92
CA SER A 350 4.54 13.95 -7.90
C SER A 350 5.25 15.23 -8.36
N VAL A 351 4.66 16.38 -8.05
CA VAL A 351 5.18 17.72 -8.38
C VAL A 351 5.26 18.57 -7.11
N PRO A 352 6.47 18.95 -6.65
CA PRO A 352 6.64 19.86 -5.53
C PRO A 352 5.97 21.22 -5.76
N PHE A 353 5.35 21.80 -4.73
CA PHE A 353 4.78 23.15 -4.85
C PHE A 353 5.87 24.21 -5.01
N ARG A 354 7.01 24.01 -4.33
CA ARG A 354 8.17 24.87 -4.48
C ARG A 354 9.03 24.34 -5.61
N GLN A 355 8.85 24.93 -6.79
CA GLN A 355 9.73 24.74 -7.93
C GLN A 355 10.94 25.66 -7.77
N ASP A 356 12.13 25.11 -7.59
CA ASP A 356 13.35 25.91 -7.63
C ASP A 356 13.68 26.18 -9.10
N ARG A 357 13.19 27.33 -9.60
CA ARG A 357 13.42 27.94 -10.92
C ARG A 357 13.97 26.98 -11.98
N SER A 358 13.07 26.40 -12.78
CA SER A 358 13.36 25.63 -14.01
C SER A 358 14.52 26.25 -14.80
N ILE A 359 15.50 25.43 -15.18
CA ILE A 359 16.54 25.84 -16.14
C ILE A 359 15.87 26.16 -17.49
N LEU A 360 16.28 27.24 -18.15
CA LEU A 360 15.89 27.49 -19.54
C LEU A 360 16.90 26.76 -20.44
N ILE A 361 16.52 25.61 -20.96
CA ILE A 361 17.36 24.87 -21.91
C ILE A 361 17.20 25.56 -23.26
N VAL A 362 18.26 26.22 -23.73
CA VAL A 362 18.30 26.85 -25.05
C VAL A 362 19.02 25.90 -25.99
N GLY A 363 18.29 25.30 -26.94
CA GLY A 363 18.85 24.45 -27.97
C GLY A 363 19.68 25.27 -28.96
N GLU A 364 20.99 25.02 -29.00
CA GLU A 364 21.96 25.81 -29.76
C GLU A 364 22.15 25.37 -31.23
N ARG A 365 21.61 24.22 -31.64
CA ARG A 365 21.98 23.59 -32.93
C ARG A 365 21.34 24.25 -34.15
N THR A 366 20.44 25.22 -33.98
CA THR A 366 19.87 26.04 -35.06
C THR A 366 20.77 27.25 -35.38
N ASN A 367 22.07 27.00 -35.45
CA ASN A 367 23.10 28.03 -35.55
C ASN A 367 24.09 27.69 -36.67
N ALA A 368 24.24 28.57 -37.67
CA ALA A 368 25.10 28.37 -38.84
C ALA A 368 26.60 28.32 -38.48
N ASN A 369 27.00 28.91 -37.35
CA ASN A 369 28.38 28.89 -36.88
C ASN A 369 28.66 27.64 -36.02
N GLY A 370 27.71 27.26 -35.16
CA GLY A 370 27.86 26.14 -34.21
C GLY A 370 27.46 24.76 -34.74
N SER A 371 26.60 24.68 -35.77
CA SER A 371 26.05 23.42 -36.27
C SER A 371 26.34 23.24 -37.75
N LYS A 372 27.25 22.30 -38.07
CA LYS A 372 27.59 21.94 -39.45
C LYS A 372 26.35 21.50 -40.24
N GLN A 373 25.52 20.66 -39.62
CA GLN A 373 24.29 20.15 -40.23
C GLN A 373 23.30 21.28 -40.58
N PHE A 374 23.15 22.27 -39.69
CA PHE A 374 22.28 23.42 -39.92
C PHE A 374 22.86 24.36 -40.98
N ARG A 375 24.17 24.61 -40.95
CA ARG A 375 24.87 25.43 -41.94
C ARG A 375 24.76 24.89 -43.37
N GLU A 376 25.00 23.60 -43.56
CA GLU A 376 24.95 22.98 -44.89
C GLU A 376 23.54 23.08 -45.49
N ARG A 377 22.51 22.89 -44.67
CA ARG A 377 21.10 23.04 -45.07
C ARG A 377 20.74 24.49 -45.38
N LEU A 378 21.23 25.44 -44.58
CA LEU A 378 21.05 26.88 -44.83
C LEU A 378 21.66 27.31 -46.19
N LEU A 379 22.90 26.90 -46.48
CA LEU A 379 23.57 27.22 -47.76
C LEU A 379 22.87 26.60 -48.97
N ALA A 380 22.22 25.44 -48.79
CA ALA A 380 21.45 24.76 -49.83
C ALA A 380 20.02 25.31 -50.00
N GLY A 381 19.57 26.23 -49.14
CA GLY A 381 18.18 26.70 -49.12
C GLY A 381 17.16 25.65 -48.62
N ASP A 382 17.63 24.57 -47.98
CA ASP A 382 16.80 23.47 -47.48
C ASP A 382 16.12 23.83 -46.16
N THR A 383 14.97 24.49 -46.29
CA THR A 383 14.17 24.96 -45.15
C THR A 383 13.59 23.81 -44.33
N ASP A 384 13.15 22.73 -44.98
CA ASP A 384 12.54 21.57 -44.31
C ASP A 384 13.56 20.81 -43.46
N GLY A 385 14.78 20.64 -43.99
CA GLY A 385 15.88 20.07 -43.22
C GLY A 385 16.24 20.94 -42.01
N MET A 386 16.28 22.27 -42.14
CA MET A 386 16.57 23.15 -41.00
C MET A 386 15.50 23.00 -39.89
N LEU A 387 14.22 22.86 -40.26
CA LEU A 387 13.13 22.63 -39.31
C LEU A 387 13.23 21.27 -38.59
N ALA A 388 13.78 20.24 -39.22
CA ALA A 388 13.99 18.95 -38.57
C ALA A 388 14.99 19.05 -37.41
N VAL A 389 16.11 19.78 -37.59
CA VAL A 389 17.12 20.02 -36.53
C VAL A 389 16.53 20.76 -35.34
N ALA A 390 15.61 21.70 -35.59
CA ALA A 390 14.87 22.40 -34.55
C ALA A 390 13.96 21.44 -33.76
N ARG A 391 13.21 20.57 -34.46
CA ARG A 391 12.25 19.64 -33.84
C ARG A 391 12.93 18.57 -32.99
N ASP A 392 14.10 18.08 -33.38
CA ASP A 392 14.83 17.07 -32.61
C ASP A 392 15.29 17.62 -31.27
N GLN A 393 15.79 18.86 -31.23
CA GLN A 393 16.16 19.52 -29.98
C GLN A 393 14.98 19.72 -29.03
N VAL A 394 13.80 20.04 -29.56
CA VAL A 394 12.56 20.11 -28.76
C VAL A 394 12.20 18.75 -28.16
N LYS A 395 12.33 17.66 -28.94
CA LYS A 395 12.11 16.29 -28.44
C LYS A 395 13.13 15.88 -27.37
N GLU A 396 14.35 16.39 -27.47
CA GLU A 396 15.45 16.18 -26.50
C GLU A 396 15.32 17.06 -25.24
N GLY A 397 14.27 17.90 -25.14
CA GLY A 397 13.96 18.68 -23.94
C GLY A 397 14.40 20.15 -23.98
N ALA A 398 14.75 20.70 -25.15
CA ALA A 398 14.99 22.15 -25.27
C ALA A 398 13.70 22.95 -25.02
N HIS A 399 13.81 23.98 -24.17
CA HIS A 399 12.72 24.88 -23.82
C HIS A 399 12.59 26.05 -24.81
N VAL A 400 13.71 26.53 -25.34
CA VAL A 400 13.84 27.59 -26.37
C VAL A 400 14.91 27.16 -27.37
N LEU A 401 14.89 27.68 -28.60
CA LEU A 401 15.95 27.45 -29.60
C LEU A 401 16.68 28.74 -29.91
N ASP A 402 18.01 28.71 -29.90
CA ASP A 402 18.85 29.80 -30.40
C ASP A 402 18.95 29.72 -31.93
N VAL A 403 18.59 30.79 -32.64
CA VAL A 403 18.62 30.82 -34.11
C VAL A 403 19.64 31.84 -34.61
N CYS A 404 20.68 31.36 -35.26
CA CYS A 404 21.69 32.19 -35.89
C CYS A 404 21.88 31.78 -37.35
N VAL A 405 21.48 32.67 -38.27
CA VAL A 405 21.71 32.54 -39.72
C VAL A 405 22.83 33.45 -40.21
N ASP A 406 23.46 34.20 -39.30
CA ASP A 406 24.62 35.01 -39.62
C ASP A 406 25.82 34.08 -39.85
N TYR A 407 26.37 34.14 -41.06
CA TYR A 407 27.45 33.29 -41.50
C TYR A 407 28.48 34.13 -42.26
N VAL A 408 29.61 34.39 -41.61
CA VAL A 408 30.74 35.07 -42.23
C VAL A 408 31.58 34.01 -42.94
N GLY A 409 31.32 33.80 -44.22
CA GLY A 409 32.16 32.92 -45.05
C GLY A 409 33.62 33.39 -45.00
N ARG A 410 34.55 32.47 -44.76
CA ARG A 410 35.95 32.68 -45.14
C ARG A 410 36.14 32.35 -46.60
#